data_AF-A0A7Z1AXR1-F1
#
_entry.id   AF-A0A7Z1AXR1-F1
#
_cell.length_a   1.000
_cell.length_b   1.000
_cell.length_c   1.000
_cell.angle_alpha   90.00
_cell.angle_beta   90.00
_cell.angle_gamma   90.00
#
_symmetry.space_group_name_H-M   'P 1'
#
loop_
_entity.id
_entity.type
_entity.pdbx_description
1 polymer ?
#
loop_
_entity_poly.entity_id
_entity_poly.type
_entity_poly.pdbx_seq_one_letter_code
_entity_poly.pdbx_strand_id
1 'polypeptide(L)'
;MTDALFTHLAAIEATARDRGIAATVNLDGRLTGLTLAPEVMALSPEELAERVFRLTQQASAEALTQGLDALTPVVGEAETAPLRAGILSPPRSRNSATGPAAP
;
A
#
# COMPACT_ATOMS: atom_id res chain seq x y z
N MET A 1 -5.18 -22.08 16.64
CA MET A 1 -4.17 -21.81 15.58
C MET A 1 -4.56 -20.59 14.75
N THR A 2 -5.84 -20.45 14.37
CA THR A 2 -6.39 -19.28 13.66
C THR A 2 -6.27 -17.96 14.42
N ASP A 3 -6.47 -17.94 15.74
CA ASP A 3 -6.39 -16.68 16.53
C ASP A 3 -5.00 -16.05 16.50
N ALA A 4 -3.95 -16.86 16.45
CA ALA A 4 -2.59 -16.39 16.32
C ALA A 4 -2.33 -15.77 14.93
N LEU A 5 -2.91 -16.35 13.87
CA LEU A 5 -2.85 -15.78 12.52
C LEU A 5 -3.58 -14.45 12.45
N PHE A 6 -4.82 -14.37 12.96
CA PHE A 6 -5.59 -13.11 12.93
C PHE A 6 -4.91 -12.01 13.75
N THR A 7 -4.33 -12.36 14.89
CA THR A 7 -3.51 -11.42 15.69
C THR A 7 -2.29 -10.95 14.90
N HIS A 8 -1.61 -11.86 14.21
CA HIS A 8 -0.45 -11.51 13.39
C HIS A 8 -0.83 -10.58 12.23
N LEU A 9 -1.89 -10.90 11.48
CA LEU A 9 -2.40 -10.07 10.38
C LEU A 9 -2.83 -8.69 10.86
N ALA A 10 -3.49 -8.59 12.01
CA ALA A 10 -3.91 -7.32 12.60
C ALA A 10 -2.72 -6.44 13.06
N ALA A 11 -1.57 -7.06 13.34
CA ALA A 11 -0.36 -6.36 13.75
C ALA A 11 0.53 -5.93 12.57
N ILE A 12 0.17 -6.28 11.33
CA ILE A 12 0.96 -5.88 10.16
C ILE A 12 0.85 -4.38 9.93
N GLU A 13 2.00 -3.72 10.00
CA GLU A 13 2.22 -2.35 9.58
C GLU A 13 3.49 -2.28 8.73
N ALA A 14 3.43 -1.51 7.66
CA ALA A 14 4.58 -1.28 6.79
C ALA A 14 4.86 0.21 6.69
N THR A 15 6.15 0.57 6.72
CA THR A 15 6.61 1.97 6.60
C THR A 15 7.48 2.13 5.37
N ALA A 16 7.07 3.01 4.45
CA ALA A 16 7.93 3.50 3.37
C ALA A 16 8.55 4.85 3.75
N ARG A 17 9.80 5.08 3.34
CA ARG A 17 10.55 6.30 3.67
C ARG A 17 11.22 6.88 2.43
N ASP A 18 11.17 8.20 2.27
CA ASP A 18 11.96 8.94 1.29
C ASP A 18 12.19 10.38 1.75
N ARG A 19 13.44 10.85 1.69
CA ARG A 19 13.86 12.26 1.91
C ARG A 19 13.09 12.97 3.03
N GLY A 20 13.16 12.45 4.25
CA GLY A 20 12.53 13.07 5.43
C GLY A 20 11.03 12.84 5.57
N ILE A 21 10.40 12.07 4.67
CA ILE A 21 9.01 11.63 4.78
C ILE A 21 8.99 10.15 5.12
N ALA A 22 8.19 9.76 6.11
CA ALA A 22 7.88 8.36 6.40
C ALA A 22 6.37 8.17 6.48
N ALA A 23 5.82 7.27 5.67
CA ALA A 23 4.40 6.91 5.67
C ALA A 23 4.26 5.47 6.14
N THR A 24 3.44 5.26 7.17
CA THR A 24 3.13 3.94 7.74
C THR A 24 1.69 3.61 7.48
N VAL A 25 1.43 2.41 6.95
CA VAL A 25 0.09 1.90 6.69
C VAL A 25 -0.11 0.56 7.37
N ASN A 26 -1.35 0.26 7.73
CA ASN A 26 -1.75 -1.07 8.16
C ASN A 26 -2.13 -1.96 6.96
N LEU A 27 -2.45 -3.23 7.23
CA LEU A 27 -2.88 -4.19 6.20
C LEU A 27 -4.16 -3.78 5.43
N ASP A 28 -5.03 -2.96 6.02
CA ASP A 28 -6.22 -2.41 5.34
C ASP A 28 -5.86 -1.30 4.33
N GLY A 29 -4.58 -0.95 4.21
CA GLY A 29 -4.11 0.16 3.37
C GLY A 29 -4.41 1.54 3.95
N ARG A 30 -4.75 1.62 5.24
CA ARG A 30 -4.98 2.91 5.93
C ARG A 30 -3.67 3.47 6.42
N LEU A 31 -3.45 4.77 6.18
CA LEU A 31 -2.34 5.51 6.76
C LEU A 31 -2.52 5.61 8.28
N THR A 32 -1.68 4.90 9.04
CA THR A 32 -1.69 4.90 10.52
C THR A 32 -0.61 5.80 11.10
N GLY A 33 0.40 6.19 10.32
CA GLY A 33 1.45 7.12 10.75
C GLY A 33 2.04 7.93 9.60
N LEU A 34 2.33 9.20 9.88
CA LEU A 34 3.04 10.09 8.96
C LEU A 34 4.08 10.89 9.74
N THR A 35 5.34 10.80 9.34
CA THR A 35 6.44 11.61 9.87
C THR A 35 7.00 12.48 8.77
N LEU A 36 7.16 13.77 9.08
CA LEU A 36 7.69 14.78 8.17
C LEU A 36 8.84 15.50 8.88
N ALA A 37 10.04 15.40 8.33
CA ALA A 37 11.20 16.14 8.81
C ALA A 37 11.06 17.63 8.46
N PRO A 38 11.61 18.57 9.25
CA PRO A 38 11.41 20.00 9.04
C PRO A 38 11.75 20.50 7.62
N GLU A 39 12.77 19.91 6.99
CA GLU A 39 13.22 20.26 5.64
C GLU A 39 12.18 19.98 4.55
N VAL A 40 11.22 19.07 4.76
CA VAL A 40 10.17 18.78 3.77
C VAL A 40 9.08 19.85 3.75
N MET A 41 9.05 20.73 4.76
CA MET A 41 8.13 21.87 4.80
C MET A 41 8.49 22.96 3.80
N ALA A 42 9.68 22.89 3.19
CA ALA A 42 10.08 23.74 2.08
C ALA A 42 9.49 23.32 0.73
N LEU A 43 8.90 22.11 0.64
CA LEU A 43 8.24 21.63 -0.58
C LEU A 43 6.93 22.36 -0.80
N SER A 44 6.52 22.45 -2.07
CA SER A 44 5.13 22.85 -2.36
C SER A 44 4.14 21.80 -1.83
N PRO A 45 2.90 22.19 -1.51
CA PRO A 45 1.87 21.24 -1.09
C PRO A 45 1.61 20.12 -2.10
N GLU A 46 1.71 20.42 -3.41
CA GLU A 46 1.50 19.45 -4.48
C GLU A 46 2.63 18.40 -4.52
N GLU A 47 3.88 18.82 -4.45
CA GLU A 47 5.03 17.91 -4.37
C GLU A 47 5.00 17.04 -3.11
N LEU A 48 4.60 17.62 -1.96
CA LEU A 48 4.46 16.87 -0.73
C LEU A 48 3.34 15.83 -0.84
N ALA A 49 2.18 16.20 -1.38
CA ALA A 49 1.06 15.30 -1.60
C ALA A 49 1.43 14.13 -2.53
N GLU A 50 2.11 14.42 -3.64
CA GLU A 50 2.58 13.39 -4.57
C GLU A 50 3.55 12.42 -3.89
N ARG A 51 4.50 12.93 -3.10
CA ARG A 51 5.46 12.09 -2.38
C ARG A 51 4.80 11.24 -1.32
N VAL A 52 3.90 11.80 -0.53
CA VAL A 52 3.13 11.06 0.49
C VAL A 52 2.27 9.99 -0.17
N PHE A 53 1.60 10.31 -1.28
CA PHE A 53 0.80 9.35 -2.04
C PHE A 53 1.65 8.18 -2.54
N ARG A 54 2.79 8.46 -3.18
CA ARG A 54 3.71 7.42 -3.64
C ARG A 54 4.23 6.55 -2.50
N LEU A 55 4.62 7.14 -1.37
CA LEU A 55 5.09 6.40 -0.20
C LEU A 55 3.98 5.55 0.41
N THR A 56 2.75 6.06 0.46
CA THR A 56 1.58 5.29 0.93
C THR A 56 1.33 4.09 0.03
N GLN A 57 1.40 4.26 -1.31
CA GLN A 57 1.26 3.14 -2.26
C GLN A 57 2.35 2.08 -2.06
N GLN A 58 3.59 2.51 -1.84
CA GLN A 58 4.71 1.61 -1.57
C GLN A 58 4.53 0.85 -0.25
N ALA A 59 4.15 1.55 0.81
CA ALA A 59 3.89 0.94 2.11
C ALA A 59 2.71 -0.05 2.04
N SER A 60 1.67 0.26 1.26
CA SER A 60 0.51 -0.64 1.08
C SER A 60 0.89 -1.91 0.33
N ALA A 61 1.74 -1.81 -0.70
CA ALA A 61 2.25 -2.99 -1.42
C ALA A 61 3.09 -3.89 -0.50
N GLU A 62 3.91 -3.29 0.36
CA GLU A 62 4.71 -3.98 1.37
C GLU A 62 3.84 -4.67 2.43
N ALA A 63 2.86 -3.95 3.02
CA ALA A 63 1.94 -4.53 3.99
C ALA A 63 1.15 -5.71 3.41
N LEU A 64 0.69 -5.60 2.17
CA LEU A 64 -0.03 -6.67 1.50
C LEU A 64 0.88 -7.88 1.20
N THR A 65 2.15 -7.63 0.85
CA THR A 65 3.15 -8.69 0.67
C THR A 65 3.36 -9.46 1.98
N GLN A 66 3.56 -8.75 3.08
CA GLN A 66 3.68 -9.36 4.42
C GLN A 66 2.42 -10.15 4.81
N GLY A 67 1.22 -9.62 4.47
CA GLY A 67 -0.04 -10.32 4.70
C GLY A 67 -0.13 -11.64 3.92
N LEU A 68 0.32 -11.67 2.67
CA LEU A 68 0.38 -12.90 1.89
C LEU A 68 1.43 -13.88 2.43
N ASP A 69 2.59 -13.39 2.85
CA ASP A 69 3.63 -14.21 3.49
C ASP A 69 3.13 -14.88 4.77
N ALA A 70 2.32 -14.17 5.56
CA ALA A 70 1.67 -14.72 6.75
C ALA A 70 0.59 -15.77 6.42
N LEU A 71 -0.09 -15.63 5.28
CA LEU A 71 -1.14 -16.55 4.83
C LEU A 71 -0.60 -17.81 4.16
N THR A 72 0.52 -17.72 3.42
CA THR A 72 1.10 -18.83 2.63
C THR A 72 1.23 -20.15 3.42
N PRO A 73 1.71 -20.18 4.68
CA PRO A 73 1.81 -21.42 5.45
C PRO A 73 0.47 -22.09 5.77
N VAL A 74 -0.65 -21.36 5.67
CA VAL A 74 -1.98 -21.82 6.05
C VAL A 74 -2.81 -22.21 4.83
N VAL A 75 -2.75 -21.41 3.75
CA VAL A 75 -3.56 -21.63 2.53
C VAL A 75 -2.76 -22.24 1.37
N GLY A 76 -1.42 -22.23 1.46
CA GLY A 76 -0.51 -22.76 0.44
C GLY A 76 -0.14 -21.75 -0.65
N GLU A 77 1.02 -21.98 -1.27
CA GLU A 77 1.57 -21.10 -2.32
C GLU A 77 0.69 -21.01 -3.56
N ALA A 78 -0.04 -22.08 -3.89
CA ALA A 78 -0.95 -22.11 -5.04
C ALA A 78 -2.06 -21.03 -4.95
N GLU A 79 -2.49 -20.71 -3.73
CA GLU A 79 -3.53 -19.69 -3.48
C GLU A 79 -2.93 -18.28 -3.32
N THR A 80 -1.72 -18.15 -2.76
CA THR A 80 -1.10 -16.84 -2.53
C THR A 80 -0.34 -16.29 -3.75
N ALA A 81 0.21 -17.14 -4.61
CA ALA A 81 1.00 -16.70 -5.78
C ALA A 81 0.20 -15.81 -6.77
N PRO A 82 -1.06 -16.13 -7.13
CA PRO A 82 -1.87 -15.27 -8.00
C PRO A 82 -2.12 -13.89 -7.39
N LEU A 83 -2.32 -13.82 -6.07
CA LEU A 83 -2.52 -12.56 -5.36
C LEU A 83 -1.24 -11.72 -5.34
N ARG A 84 -0.07 -12.33 -5.09
CA ARG A 84 1.23 -11.65 -5.15
C ARG A 84 1.49 -11.01 -6.52
N ALA A 85 1.16 -11.72 -7.60
CA ALA A 85 1.31 -11.19 -8.96
C ALA A 85 0.45 -9.94 -9.22
N GLY A 86 -0.71 -9.84 -8.55
CA GLY A 86 -1.59 -8.67 -8.61
C GLY A 86 -1.01 -7.42 -7.96
N ILE A 87 -0.18 -7.55 -6.92
CA ILE A 87 0.46 -6.43 -6.20
C ILE A 87 1.51 -5.73 -7.06
N LEU A 88 2.31 -6.53 -7.77
CA LEU A 88 3.41 -6.06 -8.61
C LEU A 88 2.92 -5.48 -9.95
N SER A 89 1.64 -5.69 -10.28
CA SER A 89 1.03 -5.12 -11.46
C SER A 89 0.71 -3.64 -11.20
N PRO A 90 1.10 -2.70 -12.09
CA PRO A 90 0.68 -1.31 -11.95
C PRO A 90 -0.85 -1.24 -11.91
N PRO A 91 -1.44 -0.29 -11.15
CA PRO A 91 -2.89 -0.11 -11.14
C PRO A 91 -3.34 0.04 -12.58
N ARG A 92 -4.21 -0.87 -13.05
CA ARG A 92 -4.76 -0.80 -14.40
C ARG A 92 -5.31 0.62 -14.58
N SER A 93 -4.69 1.40 -15.48
CA SER A 93 -5.21 2.72 -15.85
C SER A 93 -6.69 2.55 -16.17
N ARG A 94 -7.56 3.12 -15.34
CA ARG A 94 -8.94 3.40 -15.73
C ARG A 94 -8.89 4.49 -16.79
N ASN A 95 -8.67 4.10 -18.04
CA ASN A 95 -8.76 4.94 -19.25
C ASN A 95 -9.08 3.97 -20.43
N SER A 96 -10.10 4.15 -21.27
CA SER A 96 -10.91 5.33 -21.62
C SER A 96 -12.20 4.92 -22.39
N ALA A 97 -13.10 5.89 -22.63
CA ALA A 97 -14.19 5.94 -23.65
C ALA A 97 -15.56 5.35 -23.22
N THR A 98 -16.75 5.91 -23.48
CA THR A 98 -17.21 7.05 -24.32
C THR A 98 -18.64 7.35 -23.85
N GLY A 99 -18.95 8.57 -23.37
CA GLY A 99 -20.34 9.02 -23.27
C GLY A 99 -20.74 9.65 -24.61
N PRO A 100 -21.86 9.25 -25.25
CA PRO A 100 -22.22 9.81 -26.54
C PRO A 100 -22.53 11.31 -26.41
N ALA A 101 -22.06 12.09 -27.38
CA ALA A 101 -22.49 13.47 -27.59
C ALA A 101 -24.03 13.47 -27.73
N ALA A 102 -24.68 14.26 -26.87
CA ALA A 102 -26.12 14.49 -26.91
C ALA A 102 -26.49 15.36 -28.14
N PRO A 103 -27.71 15.22 -28.68
CA PRO A 103 -28.13 15.82 -29.95
C PRO A 103 -28.29 17.34 -29.91
#